data_AF-A0A0M8X728-F1
#
_entry.id   AF-A0A0M8X728-F1
#
_cell.length_a   1.000
_cell.length_b   1.000
_cell.length_c   1.000
_cell.angle_alpha   90.00
_cell.angle_beta   90.00
_cell.angle_gamma   90.00
#
_symmetry.space_group_name_H-M   'P 1'
#
loop_
_entity.id
_entity.type
_entity.pdbx_description
1 polymer ?
#
loop_
_entity_poly.entity_id
_entity_poly.type
_entity_poly.pdbx_seq_one_letter_code
_entity_poly.pdbx_strand_id
1 'polypeptide(L)'
;MIMTSDAYELIDDWESIWQGYFLGEHDEALLDCVERLDRARSARPYDPDVTAFYTLGLVWTHGHAMHDAEPEVARRVVAALTAVASDPALAQAACDHACHPCDEDLYTHLESFEMLLSLLAGSSDYTWEDMDTKGGDPDPGSGWRCPRNVAGFARSAVGEIERYRK
;
A
#
# COMPACT_ATOMS: atom_id res chain seq x y z
N MET A 1 2.03 -4.59 -15.11
CA MET A 1 2.14 -3.23 -15.69
C MET A 1 0.86 -2.44 -15.44
N ILE A 2 0.97 -1.42 -14.59
CA ILE A 2 -0.10 -0.42 -14.37
C ILE A 2 -0.04 0.57 -15.54
N MET A 3 -1.20 0.93 -16.08
CA MET A 3 -1.25 2.01 -17.08
C MET A 3 -1.07 3.35 -16.35
N THR A 4 -0.13 4.17 -16.80
CA THR A 4 0.26 5.42 -16.15
C THR A 4 -0.90 6.39 -15.91
N SER A 5 -1.86 6.50 -16.85
CA SER A 5 -3.08 7.31 -16.67
C SER A 5 -3.95 6.81 -15.52
N ASP A 6 -4.12 5.49 -15.45
CA ASP A 6 -4.96 4.84 -14.43
C ASP A 6 -4.31 4.93 -13.05
N ALA A 7 -2.97 5.00 -12.98
CA ALA A 7 -2.26 5.17 -11.72
C ALA A 7 -2.53 6.54 -11.08
N TYR A 8 -2.48 7.62 -11.86
CA TYR A 8 -2.73 8.97 -11.33
C TYR A 8 -4.15 9.13 -10.82
N GLU A 9 -5.15 8.64 -11.56
CA GLU A 9 -6.55 8.68 -11.13
C GLU A 9 -6.76 7.90 -9.82
N LEU A 10 -6.17 6.71 -9.69
CA LEU A 10 -6.25 5.94 -8.44
C LEU A 10 -5.56 6.63 -7.27
N ILE A 11 -4.39 7.25 -7.49
CA ILE A 11 -3.65 7.96 -6.44
C ILE A 11 -4.48 9.16 -5.95
N ASP A 12 -5.07 9.94 -6.85
CA ASP A 12 -5.93 11.09 -6.53
C ASP A 12 -7.19 10.67 -5.77
N ASP A 13 -7.83 9.57 -6.19
CA ASP A 13 -8.98 8.99 -5.49
C ASP A 13 -8.62 8.54 -4.06
N TRP A 14 -7.49 7.82 -3.91
CA TRP A 14 -7.04 7.33 -2.60
C TRP A 14 -6.59 8.45 -1.67
N GLU A 15 -5.91 9.48 -2.20
CA GLU A 15 -5.59 10.68 -1.44
C GLU A 15 -6.86 11.37 -0.95
N SER A 16 -7.84 11.52 -1.85
CA SER A 16 -9.14 12.11 -1.52
C SER A 16 -9.87 11.36 -0.42
N ILE A 17 -9.81 10.02 -0.44
CA ILE A 17 -10.39 9.16 0.60
C ILE A 17 -9.64 9.37 1.92
N TRP A 18 -8.31 9.34 1.89
CA TRP A 18 -7.46 9.51 3.07
C TRP A 18 -7.69 10.87 3.75
N GLN A 19 -7.83 11.93 2.96
CA GLN A 19 -8.09 13.30 3.44
C GLN A 19 -9.56 13.56 3.79
N GLY A 20 -10.47 12.64 3.44
CA GLY A 20 -11.90 12.74 3.75
C GLY A 20 -12.70 13.72 2.87
N TYR A 21 -12.21 14.05 1.67
CA TYR A 21 -12.92 14.90 0.71
C TYR A 21 -13.34 14.18 -0.57
N PHE A 22 -13.18 12.85 -0.63
CA PHE A 22 -13.64 12.06 -1.77
C PHE A 22 -15.15 12.21 -1.98
N LEU A 23 -15.55 12.53 -3.22
CA LEU A 23 -16.96 12.77 -3.57
C LEU A 23 -17.62 11.53 -4.20
N GLY A 24 -16.85 10.46 -4.42
CA GLY A 24 -17.33 9.20 -4.97
C GLY A 24 -17.77 8.19 -3.91
N GLU A 25 -18.13 7.00 -4.37
CA GLU A 25 -18.52 5.88 -3.52
C GLU A 25 -17.25 5.24 -2.93
N HIS A 26 -16.93 5.60 -1.68
CA HIS A 26 -15.69 5.19 -1.01
C HIS A 26 -15.57 3.66 -0.92
N ASP A 27 -16.67 3.00 -0.56
CA ASP A 27 -16.72 1.54 -0.41
C ASP A 27 -16.50 0.81 -1.74
N GLU A 28 -17.01 1.37 -2.85
CA GLU A 28 -16.77 0.81 -4.19
C GLU A 28 -15.29 0.96 -4.60
N ALA A 29 -14.67 2.11 -4.31
CA ALA A 29 -13.24 2.33 -4.57
C ALA A 29 -12.35 1.36 -3.76
N LEU A 30 -12.69 1.09 -2.50
CA LEU A 30 -11.97 0.10 -1.69
C LEU A 30 -12.14 -1.32 -2.25
N LEU A 31 -13.35 -1.69 -2.69
CA LEU A 31 -13.61 -3.01 -3.28
C LEU A 31 -12.90 -3.19 -4.63
N ASP A 32 -12.89 -2.18 -5.50
CA ASP A 32 -12.13 -2.22 -6.75
C ASP A 32 -10.62 -2.41 -6.47
N CYS A 33 -10.08 -1.70 -5.47
CA CYS A 33 -8.69 -1.88 -5.07
C CYS A 33 -8.40 -3.30 -4.54
N VAL A 34 -9.31 -3.89 -3.74
CA VAL A 34 -9.22 -5.30 -3.32
C VAL A 34 -9.22 -6.26 -4.52
N GLU A 35 -10.13 -6.08 -5.48
CA GLU A 35 -10.21 -6.95 -6.66
C GLU A 35 -8.94 -6.86 -7.52
N ARG A 36 -8.39 -5.66 -7.70
CA ARG A 36 -7.15 -5.44 -8.44
C ARG A 36 -5.94 -6.03 -7.73
N LEU A 37 -5.88 -5.94 -6.39
CA LEU A 37 -4.84 -6.58 -5.59
C LEU A 37 -4.88 -8.10 -5.74
N ASP A 38 -6.05 -8.72 -5.61
CA ASP A 38 -6.19 -10.18 -5.76
C ASP A 38 -5.79 -10.66 -7.17
N ARG A 39 -6.13 -9.86 -8.19
CA ARG A 39 -5.70 -10.10 -9.57
C ARG A 39 -4.18 -9.99 -9.74
N ALA A 40 -3.56 -8.97 -9.14
CA ALA A 40 -2.11 -8.75 -9.20
C ALA A 40 -1.34 -9.93 -8.57
N ARG A 41 -1.78 -10.39 -7.39
CA ARG A 41 -1.17 -11.53 -6.68
C ARG A 41 -1.31 -12.84 -7.45
N SER A 42 -2.42 -13.02 -8.17
CA SER A 42 -2.70 -14.21 -8.97
C SER A 42 -2.05 -14.18 -10.36
N ALA A 43 -1.54 -13.02 -10.81
CA ALA A 43 -0.99 -12.84 -12.14
C ALA A 43 0.26 -13.70 -12.39
N ARG A 44 0.40 -14.19 -13.62
CA ARG A 44 1.60 -14.92 -14.09
C ARG A 44 2.03 -14.33 -15.44
N PRO A 45 3.25 -13.76 -15.57
CA PRO A 45 4.26 -13.62 -14.52
C PRO A 45 3.82 -12.71 -13.36
N TYR A 46 4.37 -12.96 -12.17
CA TYR A 46 4.12 -12.15 -10.97
C TYR A 46 4.90 -10.84 -11.06
N ASP A 47 4.25 -9.73 -10.70
CA ASP A 47 4.79 -8.38 -10.74
C ASP A 47 4.73 -7.78 -9.32
N PRO A 48 5.88 -7.67 -8.61
CA PRO A 48 5.91 -7.23 -7.22
C PRO A 48 5.50 -5.77 -7.06
N ASP A 49 5.84 -4.90 -8.01
CA ASP A 49 5.55 -3.46 -7.92
C ASP A 49 4.05 -3.21 -8.05
N VAL A 50 3.36 -3.97 -8.90
CA VAL A 50 1.90 -3.90 -9.04
C VAL A 50 1.20 -4.38 -7.77
N THR A 51 1.70 -5.45 -7.16
CA THR A 51 1.16 -5.96 -5.88
C THR A 51 1.40 -4.95 -4.76
N ALA A 52 2.59 -4.34 -4.72
CA ALA A 52 2.93 -3.29 -3.77
C ALA A 52 2.00 -2.07 -3.92
N PHE A 53 1.78 -1.61 -5.15
CA PHE A 53 0.94 -0.46 -5.46
C PHE A 53 -0.48 -0.59 -4.88
N TYR A 54 -1.19 -1.69 -5.20
CA TYR A 54 -2.55 -1.89 -4.70
C TYR A 54 -2.59 -2.19 -3.19
N THR A 55 -1.57 -2.85 -2.65
CA THR A 55 -1.48 -3.05 -1.19
C THR A 55 -1.37 -1.71 -0.48
N LEU A 56 -0.48 -0.83 -0.95
CA LEU A 56 -0.23 0.47 -0.35
C LEU A 56 -1.41 1.43 -0.53
N GLY A 57 -2.16 1.33 -1.64
CA GLY A 57 -3.44 2.02 -1.80
C GLY A 57 -4.44 1.66 -0.70
N LEU A 58 -4.64 0.36 -0.43
CA LEU A 58 -5.51 -0.10 0.68
C LEU A 58 -5.00 0.32 2.06
N VAL A 59 -3.67 0.32 2.27
CA VAL A 59 -3.06 0.82 3.50
C VAL A 59 -3.33 2.33 3.66
N TRP A 60 -3.23 3.12 2.59
CA TRP A 60 -3.46 4.56 2.67
C TRP A 60 -4.90 4.87 3.07
N THR A 61 -5.86 4.17 2.45
CA THR A 61 -7.29 4.33 2.71
C THR A 61 -7.79 3.57 3.95
N HIS A 62 -6.89 2.98 4.76
CA HIS A 62 -7.28 2.17 5.93
C HIS A 62 -8.13 2.93 6.95
N GLY A 63 -8.00 4.26 7.04
CA GLY A 63 -8.80 5.11 7.94
C GLY A 63 -10.30 5.05 7.62
N HIS A 64 -10.65 5.04 6.34
CA HIS A 64 -12.04 4.84 5.89
C HIS A 64 -12.52 3.42 6.25
N ALA A 65 -11.69 2.41 5.99
CA ALA A 65 -11.98 1.03 6.40
C ALA A 65 -12.13 0.90 7.93
N MET A 66 -11.46 1.74 8.71
CA MET A 66 -11.53 1.76 10.17
C MET A 66 -12.83 2.40 10.66
N HIS A 67 -13.18 3.59 10.16
CA HIS A 67 -14.25 4.42 10.74
C HIS A 67 -15.60 4.32 10.03
N ASP A 68 -15.59 4.28 8.70
CA ASP A 68 -16.77 4.68 7.91
C ASP A 68 -17.29 3.59 6.98
N ALA A 69 -16.43 2.67 6.54
CA ALA A 69 -16.82 1.61 5.61
C ALA A 69 -17.87 0.65 6.18
N GLU A 70 -18.70 0.08 5.32
CA GLU A 70 -19.63 -0.98 5.69
C GLU A 70 -18.88 -2.20 6.29
N PRO A 71 -19.44 -2.91 7.28
CA PRO A 71 -18.73 -4.01 7.96
C PRO A 71 -18.26 -5.15 7.04
N GLU A 72 -18.96 -5.40 5.93
CA GLU A 72 -18.55 -6.40 4.92
C GLU A 72 -17.37 -5.89 4.08
N VAL A 73 -17.31 -4.59 3.77
CA VAL A 73 -16.22 -3.97 3.02
C VAL A 73 -14.94 -3.97 3.86
N ALA A 74 -15.03 -3.52 5.11
CA ALA A 74 -13.90 -3.55 6.05
C ALA A 74 -13.33 -4.98 6.21
N ARG A 75 -14.19 -6.01 6.28
CA ARG A 75 -13.75 -7.41 6.35
C ARG A 75 -13.01 -7.87 5.09
N ARG A 76 -13.44 -7.45 3.90
CA ARG A 76 -12.74 -7.77 2.65
C ARG A 76 -11.37 -7.11 2.59
N VAL A 77 -11.27 -5.84 3.00
CA VAL A 77 -10.00 -5.11 3.09
C VAL A 77 -9.04 -5.82 4.04
N VAL A 78 -9.49 -6.17 5.25
CA VAL A 78 -8.69 -6.92 6.22
C VAL A 78 -8.24 -8.26 5.66
N ALA A 79 -9.13 -9.01 4.99
CA ALA A 79 -8.77 -10.30 4.40
C ALA A 79 -7.70 -10.16 3.31
N ALA A 80 -7.82 -9.16 2.43
CA ALA A 80 -6.85 -8.89 1.37
C ALA A 80 -5.47 -8.51 1.93
N LEU A 81 -5.42 -7.56 2.87
CA LEU A 81 -4.18 -7.13 3.52
C LEU A 81 -3.54 -8.26 4.34
N THR A 82 -4.35 -9.07 5.04
CA THR A 82 -3.86 -10.25 5.78
C THR A 82 -3.22 -11.26 4.84
N ALA A 83 -3.79 -11.45 3.65
CA ALA A 83 -3.27 -12.38 2.67
C ALA A 83 -1.93 -11.90 2.07
N VAL A 84 -1.73 -10.58 1.90
CA VAL A 84 -0.42 -9.99 1.53
C VAL A 84 0.59 -10.14 2.68
N ALA A 85 0.19 -9.77 3.90
CA ALA A 85 1.01 -9.85 5.10
C ALA A 85 1.54 -11.27 5.38
N SER A 86 0.77 -12.29 4.99
CA SER A 86 1.07 -13.71 5.20
C SER A 86 1.70 -14.39 3.99
N ASP A 87 1.95 -13.67 2.90
CA ASP A 87 2.53 -14.23 1.68
C ASP A 87 3.99 -14.66 1.94
N PRO A 88 4.33 -15.97 1.82
CA PRO A 88 5.69 -16.43 2.06
C PRO A 88 6.72 -15.78 1.13
N ALA A 89 6.33 -15.43 -0.10
CA ALA A 89 7.21 -14.77 -1.06
C ALA A 89 7.60 -13.35 -0.61
N LEU A 90 6.76 -12.70 0.20
CA LEU A 90 7.03 -11.38 0.77
C LEU A 90 7.64 -11.48 2.18
N ALA A 91 7.23 -12.48 2.96
CA ALA A 91 7.62 -12.64 4.36
C ALA A 91 9.01 -13.26 4.58
N GLN A 92 9.51 -14.07 3.64
CA GLN A 92 10.80 -14.78 3.75
C GLN A 92 11.89 -14.26 2.81
N ALA A 93 11.67 -13.13 2.13
CA ALA A 93 12.71 -12.50 1.35
C ALA A 93 13.84 -12.07 2.30
N ALA A 94 14.96 -12.79 2.27
CA ALA A 94 16.17 -12.39 2.96
C ALA A 94 16.62 -11.04 2.37
N CYS A 95 16.70 -10.02 3.21
CA CYS A 95 17.17 -8.69 2.86
C CYS A 95 18.16 -8.21 3.91
N ASP A 96 19.20 -7.52 3.47
CA ASP A 96 20.28 -7.03 4.33
C ASP A 96 20.10 -5.55 4.72
N HIS A 97 18.92 -4.98 4.49
CA HIS A 97 18.60 -3.61 4.87
C HIS A 97 18.71 -3.43 6.38
N ALA A 98 19.40 -2.37 6.81
CA ALA A 98 19.62 -2.08 8.23
C ALA A 98 18.33 -1.71 8.98
N CYS A 99 17.37 -1.09 8.28
CA CYS A 99 16.04 -0.76 8.79
C CYS A 99 14.99 -0.87 7.66
N HIS A 100 13.73 -1.03 8.06
CA HIS A 100 12.59 -1.02 7.12
C HIS A 100 11.63 0.10 7.51
N PRO A 101 11.15 0.93 6.56
CA PRO A 101 10.10 1.91 6.83
C PRO A 101 8.87 1.32 7.55
N CYS A 102 8.51 0.06 7.26
CA CYS A 102 7.39 -0.59 7.95
C CYS A 102 7.62 -0.91 9.43
N ASP A 103 8.86 -0.78 9.93
CA ASP A 103 9.18 -0.96 11.35
C ASP A 103 8.88 0.31 12.18
N GLU A 104 8.59 1.44 11.51
CA GLU A 104 8.15 2.70 12.12
C GLU A 104 6.61 2.77 12.22
N ASP A 105 6.10 3.80 12.90
CA ASP A 105 4.67 4.03 13.01
C ASP A 105 4.06 4.34 11.63
N LEU A 106 2.95 3.66 11.29
CA LEU A 106 2.31 3.78 9.98
C LEU A 106 1.99 5.23 9.61
N TYR A 107 1.48 6.02 10.56
CA TYR A 107 1.07 7.40 10.32
C TYR A 107 2.26 8.32 10.04
N THR A 108 3.49 7.93 10.43
CA THR A 108 4.72 8.67 10.08
C THR A 108 4.97 8.68 8.57
N HIS A 109 4.41 7.71 7.83
CA HIS A 109 4.70 7.53 6.41
C HIS A 109 3.53 7.84 5.48
N LEU A 110 2.29 7.95 5.96
CA LEU A 110 1.12 8.15 5.10
C LEU A 110 1.22 9.42 4.23
N GLU A 111 1.84 10.49 4.74
CA GLU A 111 2.06 11.72 3.95
C GLU A 111 3.00 11.50 2.76
N SER A 112 3.85 10.46 2.78
CA SER A 112 4.79 10.13 1.70
C SER A 112 4.23 9.10 0.72
N PHE A 113 3.00 8.61 0.91
CA PHE A 113 2.44 7.53 0.08
C PHE A 113 2.15 7.98 -1.35
N GLU A 114 1.75 9.24 -1.57
CA GLU A 114 1.56 9.79 -2.92
C GLU A 114 2.85 9.66 -3.75
N MET A 115 3.98 10.08 -3.18
CA MET A 115 5.31 9.99 -3.79
C MET A 115 5.69 8.53 -4.05
N LEU A 116 5.52 7.66 -3.05
CA LEU A 116 5.83 6.23 -3.14
C LEU A 116 5.02 5.53 -4.24
N LEU A 117 3.72 5.77 -4.30
CA LEU A 117 2.82 5.17 -5.29
C LEU A 117 3.14 5.68 -6.71
N SER A 118 3.46 6.97 -6.86
CA SER A 118 3.90 7.54 -8.13
C SER A 118 5.20 6.91 -8.63
N LEU A 119 6.16 6.68 -7.73
CA LEU A 119 7.42 5.99 -8.04
C LEU A 119 7.20 4.53 -8.47
N LEU A 120 6.33 3.80 -7.77
CA LEU A 120 5.96 2.41 -8.11
C LEU A 120 5.21 2.31 -9.45
N ALA A 121 4.38 3.30 -9.77
CA ALA A 121 3.67 3.38 -11.04
C ALA A 121 4.60 3.71 -12.22
N GLY A 122 5.85 4.12 -11.96
CA GLY A 122 6.79 4.59 -12.98
C GLY A 122 6.39 5.93 -13.61
N SER A 123 5.55 6.69 -12.92
CA SER A 123 4.93 7.94 -13.39
C SER A 123 5.15 9.04 -12.36
N SER A 124 6.41 9.33 -12.07
CA SER A 124 6.79 10.26 -11.01
C SER A 124 7.72 11.34 -11.53
N ASP A 125 7.49 12.57 -11.08
CA ASP A 125 8.49 13.64 -11.17
C ASP A 125 9.54 13.51 -10.05
N TYR A 126 9.31 12.63 -9.07
CA TYR A 126 10.24 12.29 -8.00
C TYR A 126 11.16 11.13 -8.38
N THR A 127 12.26 11.01 -7.64
CA THR A 127 13.19 9.89 -7.72
C THR A 127 13.21 9.11 -6.40
N TRP A 128 13.75 7.89 -6.44
CA TRP A 128 13.94 7.10 -5.22
C TRP A 128 14.93 7.76 -4.23
N GLU A 129 15.79 8.67 -4.69
CA GLU A 129 16.67 9.48 -3.83
C GLU A 129 15.88 10.50 -3.00
N ASP A 130 14.82 11.08 -3.57
CA ASP A 130 13.95 12.02 -2.84
C ASP A 130 13.18 11.31 -1.70
N MET A 131 12.86 10.04 -1.90
CA MET A 131 12.15 9.19 -0.92
C MET A 131 13.08 8.67 0.20
N ASP A 132 14.36 8.44 -0.10
CA ASP A 132 15.34 7.85 0.82
C ASP A 132 16.07 8.91 1.67
N THR A 133 15.31 9.56 2.55
CA THR A 133 15.80 10.69 3.36
C THR A 133 16.72 10.30 4.51
N LYS A 134 16.74 9.02 4.92
CA LYS A 134 17.54 8.54 6.05
C LYS A 134 18.90 7.98 5.62
N GLY A 135 19.04 7.58 4.35
CA GLY A 135 20.24 6.98 3.79
C GLY A 135 20.62 5.67 4.48
N GLY A 136 21.61 4.97 3.92
CA GLY A 136 22.19 3.77 4.54
C GLY A 136 22.26 2.57 3.61
N ASP A 137 21.37 2.48 2.62
CA ASP A 137 21.45 1.48 1.56
C ASP A 137 22.22 2.02 0.33
N PRO A 138 22.95 1.15 -0.39
CA PRO A 138 23.68 1.55 -1.60
C PRO A 138 22.78 1.81 -2.82
N ASP A 139 21.53 1.35 -2.79
CA ASP A 139 20.53 1.58 -3.84
C ASP A 139 19.36 2.41 -3.26
N PRO A 140 19.17 3.67 -3.71
CA PRO A 140 18.13 4.54 -3.18
C PRO A 140 16.75 3.88 -3.22
N GLY A 141 16.04 3.93 -2.09
CA GLY A 141 14.69 3.39 -1.99
C GLY A 141 14.60 1.85 -2.05
N SER A 142 15.71 1.11 -1.93
CA SER A 142 15.68 -0.36 -1.85
C SER A 142 14.92 -0.86 -0.63
N GLY A 143 15.06 -0.17 0.52
CA GLY A 143 14.26 -0.44 1.72
C GLY A 143 12.76 -0.24 1.48
N TRP A 144 12.37 0.81 0.74
CA TRP A 144 10.98 1.09 0.38
C TRP A 144 10.36 0.02 -0.51
N ARG A 145 11.11 -0.43 -1.53
CA ARG A 145 10.71 -1.48 -2.48
C ARG A 145 10.84 -2.90 -1.92
N CYS A 146 11.37 -3.05 -0.70
CA CYS A 146 11.58 -4.36 -0.11
C CYS A 146 10.22 -5.10 0.08
N PRO A 147 10.11 -6.38 -0.35
CA PRO A 147 8.90 -7.19 -0.13
C PRO A 147 8.44 -7.25 1.34
N ARG A 148 9.40 -7.25 2.28
CA ARG A 148 9.12 -7.21 3.72
C ARG A 148 8.35 -5.95 4.12
N ASN A 149 8.63 -4.83 3.45
CA ASN A 149 8.07 -3.53 3.75
C ASN A 149 6.58 -3.49 3.43
N VAL A 150 6.20 -3.99 2.25
CA VAL A 150 4.80 -4.13 1.80
C VAL A 150 4.00 -5.01 2.77
N ALA A 151 4.55 -6.16 3.14
CA ALA A 151 3.92 -7.06 4.11
C ALA A 151 3.82 -6.42 5.51
N GLY A 152 4.80 -5.60 5.91
CA GLY A 152 4.80 -4.87 7.18
C GLY A 152 3.70 -3.82 7.25
N PHE A 153 3.59 -2.96 6.24
CA PHE A 153 2.52 -1.97 6.17
C PHE A 153 1.13 -2.60 6.15
N ALA A 154 0.96 -3.70 5.41
CA ALA A 154 -0.29 -4.45 5.42
C ALA A 154 -0.66 -4.98 6.81
N ARG A 155 0.32 -5.50 7.58
CA ARG A 155 0.09 -5.94 8.98
C ARG A 155 -0.31 -4.77 9.88
N SER A 156 0.36 -3.63 9.78
CA SER A 156 0.05 -2.45 10.59
C SER A 156 -1.37 -1.96 10.33
N ALA A 157 -1.77 -1.83 9.05
CA ALA A 157 -3.12 -1.42 8.68
C ALA A 157 -4.21 -2.39 9.19
N VAL A 158 -3.99 -3.71 9.07
CA VAL A 158 -4.90 -4.72 9.65
C VAL A 158 -5.04 -4.52 11.16
N GLY A 159 -3.92 -4.33 11.86
CA GLY A 159 -3.91 -4.10 13.30
C GLY A 159 -4.74 -2.87 13.72
N GLU A 160 -4.64 -1.78 12.97
CA GLU A 160 -5.41 -0.55 13.21
C GLU A 160 -6.92 -0.78 12.97
N ILE A 161 -7.30 -1.35 11.81
CA ILE A 161 -8.72 -1.61 11.48
C ILE A 161 -9.37 -2.53 12.51
N GLU A 162 -8.72 -3.65 12.85
CA GLU A 162 -9.26 -4.62 13.82
C GLU A 162 -9.32 -4.07 15.24
N ARG A 163 -8.44 -3.13 15.61
CA ARG A 163 -8.46 -2.52 16.94
C ARG A 163 -9.69 -1.65 17.16
N TYR A 164 -10.13 -0.94 16.12
CA TYR A 164 -11.25 0.00 16.22
C TYR A 164 -12.62 -0.70 16.09
N ARG A 165 -12.71 -1.78 15.31
CA ARG A 165 -13.98 -2.47 15.01
C ARG A 165 -14.32 -3.66 15.94
N LYS A 166 -13.61 -3.81 17.05
CA LYS A 166 -13.93 -4.78 18.13
C LYS A 166 -15.07 -4.28 19.01
#